data_AF-A0A2T7NTF7-F1
#
_entry.id   AF-A0A2T7NTF7-F1
#
_cell.length_a   1.000
_cell.length_b   1.000
_cell.length_c   1.000
_cell.angle_alpha   90.00
_cell.angle_beta   90.00
_cell.angle_gamma   90.00
#
_symmetry.space_group_name_H-M   'P 1'
#
loop_
_entity.id
_entity.type
_entity.pdbx_description
1 polymer ?
#
loop_
_entity_poly.entity_id
_entity_poly.type
_entity_poly.pdbx_seq_one_letter_code
_entity_poly.pdbx_strand_id
1 'polypeptide(L)'
;MDPQDGGHCHGERLWLWLALLLTSASVAVTGSNCTCQGPVQGSCGYQRHDSRDNLYNTRNVALGKPTKASSLFNNESFNEVSGPACLAVNGDRNTTFRPCNQFPNTSSCIHTAEGDREPYWEVDLCDLYSITSITVYWRDSKSQRNVGVNVTVDGELCYIFTHPVSNPSTITCYQRLSGQVVRLSKTDYTTINDYYLTLCEVEVTENVALDKPTKVSSLLNSTQMKAVSGPACLAVNGDRNTTFTSCNMSPNSPSCIHTAEGDREPYWEVDLCNLYSIASITVYWRDSGSNCTCQDPVHGSCYHRRDDFRASLFNTQNVALCKPTKVSSLLNNELYKEVSGPACLAVNGDRNTEFRPCNQFPNNSSCIHTADDDREPYWEVDLCDLYSIANITVYWRDSSTNLSLVVVTSFV
;
A
#
# COMPACT_ATOMS: atom_id res chain seq x y z
N MET A 1 -25.89 2.05 -51.22
CA MET A 1 -27.12 2.41 -50.50
C MET A 1 -27.39 1.27 -49.56
N ASP A 2 -27.18 1.48 -48.27
CA ASP A 2 -27.81 0.66 -47.23
C ASP A 2 -29.28 1.09 -47.15
N PRO A 3 -30.23 0.22 -46.74
CA PRO A 3 -30.44 0.08 -45.30
C PRO A 3 -30.91 -1.31 -44.78
N GLN A 4 -30.34 -1.68 -43.64
CA GLN A 4 -30.99 -2.09 -42.37
C GLN A 4 -31.96 -3.29 -42.31
N ASP A 5 -31.46 -4.32 -41.60
CA ASP A 5 -31.95 -4.80 -40.29
C ASP A 5 -33.11 -5.82 -40.21
N GLY A 6 -32.98 -6.74 -39.24
CA GLY A 6 -34.05 -7.66 -38.79
C GLY A 6 -33.68 -9.15 -38.75
N GLY A 7 -33.08 -9.61 -37.65
CA GLY A 7 -32.68 -11.01 -37.41
C GLY A 7 -33.80 -11.98 -37.00
N HIS A 8 -33.44 -13.27 -36.94
CA HIS A 8 -33.71 -14.25 -35.86
C HIS A 8 -33.25 -15.65 -36.34
N CYS A 9 -32.39 -16.32 -35.55
CA CYS A 9 -32.14 -17.76 -35.68
C CYS A 9 -32.19 -18.39 -34.28
N HIS A 10 -33.11 -19.35 -34.15
CA HIS A 10 -33.38 -20.14 -32.95
C HIS A 10 -32.20 -21.04 -32.59
N GLY A 11 -31.72 -20.93 -31.34
CA GLY A 11 -30.75 -21.87 -30.74
C GLY A 11 -31.45 -23.02 -30.03
N GLU A 12 -30.95 -24.23 -30.28
CA GLU A 12 -31.47 -25.52 -29.84
C GLU A 12 -31.34 -25.76 -28.32
N ARG A 13 -32.29 -26.51 -27.76
CA ARG A 13 -32.33 -26.93 -26.35
C ARG A 13 -31.52 -28.22 -26.15
N LEU A 14 -30.48 -28.19 -25.32
CA LEU A 14 -29.87 -29.41 -24.77
C LEU A 14 -30.47 -29.77 -23.40
N TRP A 15 -30.83 -31.04 -23.26
CA TRP A 15 -31.29 -31.66 -22.01
C TRP A 15 -30.15 -32.48 -21.39
N LEU A 16 -29.99 -32.44 -20.06
CA LEU A 16 -29.26 -33.45 -19.30
C LEU A 16 -30.15 -33.98 -18.17
N TRP A 17 -30.29 -35.31 -18.09
CA TRP A 17 -31.00 -36.01 -17.02
C TRP A 17 -30.03 -36.67 -16.03
N LEU A 18 -30.43 -36.61 -14.76
CA LEU A 18 -29.75 -37.06 -13.53
C LEU A 18 -29.39 -38.56 -13.48
N ALA A 19 -28.38 -38.88 -12.67
CA ALA A 19 -28.32 -40.15 -11.92
C ALA A 19 -28.25 -39.86 -10.42
N LEU A 20 -29.19 -40.47 -9.68
CA LEU A 20 -29.35 -40.42 -8.23
C LEU A 20 -28.94 -41.79 -7.65
N LEU A 21 -28.11 -41.82 -6.60
CA LEU A 21 -27.95 -42.98 -5.71
C LEU A 21 -27.56 -42.50 -4.30
N LEU A 22 -28.44 -42.76 -3.33
CA LEU A 22 -28.20 -42.72 -1.87
C LEU A 22 -27.31 -43.91 -1.47
N THR A 23 -26.51 -43.92 -0.40
CA THR A 23 -26.80 -43.87 1.06
C THR A 23 -25.47 -43.60 1.81
N SER A 24 -25.33 -43.18 3.07
CA SER A 24 -26.09 -43.40 4.31
C SER A 24 -25.74 -42.31 5.35
N ALA A 25 -26.68 -42.01 6.24
CA ALA A 25 -26.57 -40.97 7.27
C ALA A 25 -25.73 -41.38 8.50
N SER A 26 -25.11 -40.37 9.11
CA SER A 26 -24.95 -40.26 10.56
C SER A 26 -25.39 -38.86 10.96
N VAL A 27 -26.40 -38.78 11.84
CA VAL A 27 -26.83 -37.52 12.45
C VAL A 27 -26.12 -37.40 13.79
N ALA A 28 -25.39 -36.30 13.98
CA ALA A 28 -25.05 -35.78 15.29
C ALA A 28 -25.35 -34.28 15.32
N VAL A 29 -25.92 -33.87 16.45
CA VAL A 29 -26.60 -32.62 16.82
C VAL A 29 -25.87 -31.30 16.46
N THR A 30 -26.63 -30.39 15.84
CA THR A 30 -26.56 -28.91 15.67
C THR A 30 -25.32 -28.12 16.15
N GLY A 31 -24.68 -27.43 15.21
CA GLY A 31 -23.83 -26.24 15.43
C GLY A 31 -23.62 -25.44 14.13
N SER A 32 -24.29 -24.28 14.02
CA SER A 32 -23.97 -23.08 13.22
C SER A 32 -23.27 -23.23 11.86
N ASN A 33 -24.03 -23.25 10.77
CA ASN A 33 -23.50 -23.31 9.40
C ASN A 33 -22.91 -21.94 8.98
N CYS A 34 -21.62 -21.70 9.21
CA CYS A 34 -20.96 -20.50 8.69
C CYS A 34 -20.56 -20.69 7.26
N THR A 35 -21.30 -20.01 6.40
CA THR A 35 -21.02 -19.93 4.97
C THR A 35 -20.40 -18.56 4.70
N CYS A 36 -19.55 -18.48 3.67
CA CYS A 36 -19.04 -17.18 3.24
C CYS A 36 -20.21 -16.37 2.68
N GLN A 37 -20.63 -15.36 3.44
CA GLN A 37 -21.69 -14.44 3.07
C GLN A 37 -21.15 -13.46 2.03
N GLY A 38 -21.05 -13.92 0.78
CA GLY A 38 -20.71 -13.13 -0.39
C GLY A 38 -21.55 -13.60 -1.59
N PRO A 39 -21.66 -12.81 -2.68
CA PRO A 39 -22.54 -13.12 -3.80
C PRO A 39 -22.25 -14.46 -4.49
N VAL A 40 -21.09 -15.09 -4.28
CA VAL A 40 -20.79 -16.48 -4.67
C VAL A 40 -19.77 -17.07 -3.69
N GLN A 41 -19.97 -18.32 -3.23
CA GLN A 41 -18.89 -19.10 -2.59
C GLN A 41 -17.74 -19.28 -3.59
N GLY A 42 -16.50 -18.97 -3.18
CA GLY A 42 -15.26 -19.03 -3.96
C GLY A 42 -15.40 -19.61 -5.37
N SER A 43 -15.47 -18.73 -6.39
CA SER A 43 -15.64 -19.15 -7.79
C SER A 43 -14.75 -18.34 -8.72
N CYS A 44 -14.20 -19.02 -9.73
CA CYS A 44 -13.44 -18.35 -10.78
C CYS A 44 -14.31 -17.48 -11.70
N GLY A 45 -15.62 -17.69 -11.71
CA GLY A 45 -16.61 -16.84 -12.40
C GLY A 45 -17.08 -15.64 -11.58
N TYR A 46 -16.44 -15.31 -10.45
CA TYR A 46 -16.81 -14.15 -9.64
C TYR A 46 -16.64 -12.85 -10.45
N GLN A 47 -17.74 -12.38 -11.03
CA GLN A 47 -17.86 -11.05 -11.62
C GLN A 47 -18.35 -10.11 -10.52
N ARG A 48 -17.57 -9.06 -10.22
CA ARG A 48 -18.05 -7.97 -9.37
C ARG A 48 -19.31 -7.42 -10.02
N HIS A 49 -20.47 -7.63 -9.39
CA HIS A 49 -21.63 -6.82 -9.70
C HIS A 49 -21.29 -5.41 -9.22
N ASP A 50 -20.79 -4.58 -10.13
CA ASP A 50 -20.67 -3.14 -9.96
C ASP A 50 -22.08 -2.52 -9.90
N SER A 51 -22.81 -2.82 -8.82
CA SER A 51 -23.85 -1.92 -8.34
C SER A 51 -23.15 -0.61 -8.02
N ARG A 52 -23.55 0.46 -8.70
CA ARG A 52 -22.99 1.83 -8.72
C ARG A 52 -22.84 2.53 -7.35
N ASP A 53 -23.03 1.82 -6.24
CA ASP A 53 -23.08 2.34 -4.87
C ASP A 53 -21.84 2.03 -4.01
N ASN A 54 -20.74 1.50 -4.57
CA ASN A 54 -19.50 1.30 -3.80
C ASN A 54 -18.26 1.85 -4.52
N LEU A 55 -18.23 3.17 -4.65
CA LEU A 55 -17.18 4.00 -5.26
C LEU A 55 -15.83 4.05 -4.50
N TYR A 56 -15.52 3.07 -3.64
CA TYR A 56 -14.26 3.04 -2.88
C TYR A 56 -13.47 1.73 -2.99
N ASN A 57 -13.84 0.82 -3.89
CA ASN A 57 -13.15 -0.46 -3.96
C ASN A 57 -11.95 -0.39 -4.90
N THR A 58 -10.76 -0.26 -4.31
CA THR A 58 -9.51 -0.78 -4.86
C THR A 58 -9.77 -2.12 -5.55
N ARG A 59 -9.14 -2.37 -6.70
CA ARG A 59 -9.33 -3.59 -7.49
C ARG A 59 -8.67 -4.77 -6.75
N ASN A 60 -9.24 -5.15 -5.59
CA ASN A 60 -8.89 -6.33 -4.81
C ASN A 60 -9.25 -7.57 -5.66
N VAL A 61 -8.28 -8.13 -6.37
CA VAL A 61 -8.49 -9.27 -7.27
C VAL A 61 -8.74 -10.58 -6.52
N ALA A 62 -8.49 -10.62 -5.20
CA ALA A 62 -8.78 -11.76 -4.34
C ALA A 62 -10.24 -11.82 -3.85
N LEU A 63 -11.00 -10.72 -3.93
CA LEU A 63 -12.38 -10.64 -3.43
C LEU A 63 -13.25 -11.76 -4.01
N GLY A 64 -13.88 -12.56 -3.15
CA GLY A 64 -14.80 -13.64 -3.52
C GLY A 64 -14.16 -14.84 -4.21
N LYS A 65 -12.82 -14.91 -4.25
CA LYS A 65 -12.09 -15.98 -4.93
C LYS A 65 -11.99 -17.26 -4.08
N PRO A 66 -11.73 -18.42 -4.69
CA PRO A 66 -11.50 -19.67 -3.97
C PRO A 66 -10.32 -19.56 -3.01
N THR A 67 -10.46 -20.12 -1.80
CA THR A 67 -9.40 -20.12 -0.78
C THR A 67 -9.28 -21.46 -0.10
N LYS A 68 -8.11 -21.71 0.50
CA LYS A 68 -7.83 -22.87 1.33
C LYS A 68 -7.08 -22.44 2.59
N ALA A 69 -7.25 -23.22 3.65
CA ALA A 69 -6.43 -23.13 4.85
C ALA A 69 -5.93 -24.53 5.21
N SER A 70 -4.75 -24.63 5.79
CA SER A 70 -4.16 -25.88 6.28
C SER A 70 -5.05 -26.60 7.29
N SER A 71 -5.65 -25.83 8.18
CA SER A 71 -6.51 -26.29 9.27
C SER A 71 -7.43 -25.15 9.72
N LEU A 72 -8.43 -25.49 10.53
CA LEU A 72 -9.35 -24.52 11.14
C LEU A 72 -9.36 -24.71 12.65
N PHE A 73 -9.33 -23.59 13.37
CA PHE A 73 -9.40 -23.57 14.82
C PHE A 73 -10.74 -24.11 15.31
N ASN A 74 -10.67 -25.01 16.28
CA ASN A 74 -11.79 -25.54 17.02
C ASN A 74 -11.32 -25.74 18.47
N ASN A 75 -11.88 -24.96 19.39
CA ASN A 75 -11.56 -25.04 20.80
C ASN A 75 -12.82 -25.35 21.61
N GLU A 76 -12.85 -26.56 22.16
CA GLU A 76 -13.97 -27.05 22.97
C GLU A 76 -14.10 -26.31 24.30
N SER A 77 -12.98 -25.86 24.89
CA SER A 77 -12.97 -25.19 26.19
C SER A 77 -13.69 -23.84 26.16
N PHE A 78 -13.52 -23.09 25.07
CA PHE A 78 -14.19 -21.80 24.87
C PHE A 78 -15.43 -21.91 23.98
N ASN A 79 -15.72 -23.10 23.45
CA ASN A 79 -16.73 -23.33 22.42
C ASN A 79 -16.60 -22.31 21.28
N GLU A 80 -15.39 -22.19 20.73
CA GLU A 80 -15.06 -21.27 19.64
C GLU A 80 -14.56 -22.05 18.43
N VAL A 81 -15.18 -21.81 17.27
CA VAL A 81 -14.81 -22.43 16.00
C VAL A 81 -14.51 -21.33 14.98
N SER A 82 -13.44 -21.50 14.19
CA SER A 82 -13.14 -20.61 13.08
C SER A 82 -14.17 -20.74 11.96
N GLY A 83 -14.39 -19.65 11.22
CA GLY A 83 -15.14 -19.73 9.97
C GLY A 83 -14.33 -20.32 8.81
N PRO A 84 -14.97 -20.56 7.66
CA PRO A 84 -14.31 -21.08 6.47
C PRO A 84 -13.23 -20.13 5.92
N ALA A 85 -12.26 -20.67 5.19
CA ALA A 85 -11.11 -19.93 4.66
C ALA A 85 -11.48 -18.70 3.80
N CYS A 86 -12.66 -18.69 3.17
CA CYS A 86 -13.10 -17.59 2.31
C CYS A 86 -13.58 -16.35 3.07
N LEU A 87 -13.66 -16.40 4.41
CA LEU A 87 -13.90 -15.19 5.21
C LEU A 87 -12.77 -14.16 5.08
N ALA A 88 -11.55 -14.57 4.71
CA ALA A 88 -10.43 -13.65 4.53
C ALA A 88 -10.41 -12.95 3.16
N VAL A 89 -11.42 -13.17 2.31
CA VAL A 89 -11.56 -12.48 1.01
C VAL A 89 -13.01 -12.11 0.74
N ASN A 90 -13.79 -11.88 1.79
CA ASN A 90 -15.22 -11.59 1.66
C ASN A 90 -15.52 -10.08 1.59
N GLY A 91 -14.51 -9.23 1.73
CA GLY A 91 -14.63 -7.78 1.78
C GLY A 91 -14.94 -7.21 3.17
N ASP A 92 -15.03 -8.05 4.22
CA ASP A 92 -15.22 -7.61 5.60
C ASP A 92 -13.87 -7.36 6.27
N ARG A 93 -13.51 -6.08 6.39
CA ARG A 93 -12.26 -5.64 7.02
C ARG A 93 -12.28 -5.67 8.56
N ASN A 94 -13.31 -6.25 9.18
CA ASN A 94 -13.42 -6.32 10.64
C ASN A 94 -12.30 -7.17 11.25
N THR A 95 -11.48 -6.52 12.07
CA THR A 95 -10.28 -7.06 12.71
C THR A 95 -10.54 -7.78 14.03
N THR A 96 -11.80 -7.81 14.50
CA THR A 96 -12.20 -8.57 15.69
C THR A 96 -12.46 -10.02 15.30
N PHE A 97 -11.79 -10.99 15.92
CA PHE A 97 -12.12 -12.41 15.71
C PHE A 97 -13.50 -12.72 16.28
N ARG A 98 -14.43 -13.14 15.42
CA ARG A 98 -15.78 -13.54 15.81
C ARG A 98 -15.99 -15.02 15.46
N PRO A 99 -15.96 -15.93 16.45
CA PRO A 99 -16.13 -17.35 16.23
C PRO A 99 -17.39 -17.64 15.44
N CYS A 100 -17.24 -18.45 14.41
CA CYS A 100 -18.31 -18.83 13.50
C CYS A 100 -19.53 -19.37 14.27
N ASN A 101 -19.28 -20.30 15.20
CA ASN A 101 -20.35 -20.98 15.90
C ASN A 101 -21.17 -20.07 16.82
N GLN A 102 -20.57 -18.99 17.32
CA GLN A 102 -21.23 -18.00 18.17
C GLN A 102 -21.83 -16.83 17.38
N PHE A 103 -21.22 -16.47 16.24
CA PHE A 103 -21.60 -15.32 15.41
C PHE A 103 -21.83 -15.71 13.95
N PRO A 104 -22.77 -16.61 13.61
CA PRO A 104 -22.90 -17.19 12.27
C PRO A 104 -23.17 -16.18 11.14
N ASN A 105 -23.73 -15.00 11.47
CA ASN A 105 -24.06 -13.95 10.50
C ASN A 105 -23.09 -12.77 10.52
N THR A 106 -22.14 -12.74 11.46
CA THR A 106 -21.13 -11.66 11.56
C THR A 106 -19.77 -12.24 11.90
N SER A 107 -19.52 -13.49 11.50
CA SER A 107 -18.26 -14.17 11.72
C SER A 107 -17.19 -13.47 10.90
N SER A 108 -16.08 -13.17 11.55
CA SER A 108 -14.98 -12.43 10.95
C SER A 108 -13.67 -13.08 11.35
N CYS A 109 -12.72 -12.99 10.42
CA CYS A 109 -11.43 -13.63 10.48
C CYS A 109 -11.44 -15.16 10.47
N ILE A 110 -10.39 -15.69 9.87
CA ILE A 110 -10.02 -17.10 9.93
C ILE A 110 -8.93 -17.28 10.98
N HIS A 111 -8.84 -18.49 11.52
CA HIS A 111 -7.83 -18.87 12.50
C HIS A 111 -7.46 -20.33 12.21
N THR A 112 -6.19 -20.61 11.94
CA THR A 112 -5.72 -22.01 11.79
C THR A 112 -5.66 -22.69 13.16
N ALA A 113 -5.64 -24.02 13.20
CA ALA A 113 -5.63 -24.74 14.47
C ALA A 113 -4.42 -24.37 15.34
N GLU A 114 -4.62 -24.31 16.66
CA GLU A 114 -3.55 -23.97 17.62
C GLU A 114 -2.39 -24.98 17.62
N GLY A 115 -2.59 -26.20 17.09
CA GLY A 115 -1.57 -27.24 16.95
C GLY A 115 -0.93 -27.34 15.56
N ASP A 116 -1.31 -26.49 14.62
CA ASP A 116 -0.82 -26.50 13.25
C ASP A 116 0.54 -25.81 13.15
N ARG A 117 1.61 -26.60 13.02
CA ARG A 117 3.01 -26.12 13.02
C ARG A 117 3.49 -25.60 11.66
N GLU A 118 2.74 -25.85 10.61
CA GLU A 118 3.04 -25.39 9.24
C GLU A 118 1.80 -24.72 8.63
N PRO A 119 1.21 -23.75 9.34
CA PRO A 119 -0.08 -23.22 8.97
C PRO A 119 0.05 -22.42 7.68
N TYR A 120 -0.94 -22.57 6.81
CA TYR A 120 -1.06 -21.76 5.61
C TYR A 120 -2.50 -21.37 5.34
N TRP A 121 -2.62 -20.24 4.67
CA TRP A 121 -3.83 -19.84 3.98
C TRP A 121 -3.43 -19.39 2.57
N GLU A 122 -4.22 -19.76 1.57
CA GLU A 122 -3.98 -19.36 0.19
C GLU A 122 -5.28 -18.98 -0.51
N VAL A 123 -5.16 -18.05 -1.46
CA VAL A 123 -6.21 -17.66 -2.40
C VAL A 123 -5.77 -17.96 -3.82
N ASP A 124 -6.65 -18.59 -4.59
CA ASP A 124 -6.52 -18.79 -6.03
C ASP A 124 -7.20 -17.61 -6.74
N LEU A 125 -6.40 -16.72 -7.33
CA LEU A 125 -6.89 -15.54 -8.04
C LEU A 125 -7.60 -15.89 -9.36
N CYS A 126 -7.56 -17.15 -9.78
CA CYS A 126 -8.11 -17.74 -11.00
C CYS A 126 -7.50 -17.27 -12.32
N ASP A 127 -6.79 -16.15 -12.35
CA ASP A 127 -6.02 -15.66 -13.49
C ASP A 127 -4.61 -15.24 -13.04
N LEU A 128 -3.73 -15.04 -14.02
CA LEU A 128 -2.39 -14.50 -13.79
C LEU A 128 -2.46 -12.98 -13.57
N TYR A 129 -2.08 -12.53 -12.37
CA TYR A 129 -2.02 -11.12 -12.02
C TYR A 129 -0.61 -10.67 -11.72
N SER A 130 -0.24 -9.50 -12.23
CA SER A 130 0.97 -8.80 -11.79
C SER A 130 0.69 -8.08 -10.48
N ILE A 131 1.28 -8.59 -9.40
CA ILE A 131 0.95 -8.18 -8.03
C ILE A 131 1.64 -6.85 -7.70
N THR A 132 0.87 -5.81 -7.40
CA THR A 132 1.38 -4.51 -6.95
C THR A 132 1.64 -4.52 -5.45
N SER A 133 0.61 -4.91 -4.70
CA SER A 133 0.58 -4.89 -3.26
C SER A 133 -0.39 -5.93 -2.72
N ILE A 134 -0.12 -6.35 -1.49
CA ILE A 134 -0.99 -7.22 -0.71
C ILE A 134 -1.27 -6.51 0.60
N THR A 135 -2.54 -6.30 0.93
CA THR A 135 -2.97 -5.71 2.19
C THR A 135 -3.54 -6.81 3.07
N VAL A 136 -3.01 -6.96 4.28
CA VAL A 136 -3.47 -7.95 5.26
C VAL A 136 -4.08 -7.22 6.44
N TYR A 137 -5.35 -7.52 6.72
CA TYR A 137 -6.05 -7.15 7.94
C TYR A 137 -5.86 -8.29 8.93
N TRP A 138 -5.23 -7.98 10.06
CA TRP A 138 -4.92 -8.94 11.11
C TRP A 138 -5.96 -8.89 12.22
N ARG A 139 -5.91 -9.88 13.12
CA ARG A 139 -6.67 -9.80 14.37
C ARG A 139 -6.09 -8.71 15.28
N ASP A 140 -6.95 -7.83 15.79
CA ASP A 140 -6.55 -6.80 16.73
C ASP A 140 -6.00 -7.35 18.04
N SER A 141 -5.16 -6.54 18.72
CA SER A 141 -4.53 -6.84 20.01
C SER A 141 -3.62 -8.08 20.04
N LYS A 142 -3.29 -8.67 18.88
CA LYS A 142 -2.48 -9.89 18.73
C LYS A 142 -1.39 -9.77 17.65
N SER A 143 -0.80 -8.59 17.50
CA SER A 143 0.19 -8.28 16.45
C SER A 143 1.42 -9.19 16.44
N GLN A 144 1.78 -9.81 17.56
CA GLN A 144 2.88 -10.77 17.66
C GLN A 144 2.67 -12.02 16.78
N ARG A 145 1.42 -12.42 16.53
CA ARG A 145 1.08 -13.57 15.66
C ARG A 145 1.50 -13.36 14.21
N ASN A 146 1.57 -12.11 13.78
CA ASN A 146 1.88 -11.73 12.40
C ASN A 146 3.37 -11.87 12.10
N VAL A 147 4.22 -11.91 13.14
CA VAL A 147 5.67 -12.05 13.00
C VAL A 147 6.02 -13.45 12.48
N GLY A 148 6.91 -13.50 11.50
CA GLY A 148 7.35 -14.73 10.83
C GLY A 148 6.41 -15.23 9.74
N VAL A 149 5.37 -14.48 9.37
CA VAL A 149 4.52 -14.82 8.22
C VAL A 149 5.27 -14.55 6.93
N ASN A 150 5.39 -15.61 6.11
CA ASN A 150 5.89 -15.56 4.74
C ASN A 150 4.72 -15.39 3.77
N VAL A 151 4.81 -14.37 2.92
CA VAL A 151 3.92 -14.18 1.78
C VAL A 151 4.62 -14.69 0.54
N THR A 152 3.96 -15.56 -0.21
CA THR A 152 4.46 -16.10 -1.48
C THR A 152 3.42 -15.91 -2.59
N VAL A 153 3.91 -15.78 -3.82
CA VAL A 153 3.11 -15.74 -5.04
C VAL A 153 3.60 -16.87 -5.94
N ASP A 154 2.74 -17.85 -6.23
CA ASP A 154 3.09 -19.10 -6.94
C ASP A 154 4.35 -19.79 -6.38
N GLY A 155 4.54 -19.72 -5.06
CA GLY A 155 5.69 -20.30 -4.35
C GLY A 155 6.94 -19.42 -4.31
N GLU A 156 7.00 -18.33 -5.07
CA GLU A 156 8.09 -17.36 -4.96
C GLU A 156 7.90 -16.43 -3.78
N LEU A 157 8.98 -16.14 -3.05
CA LEU A 157 8.93 -15.28 -1.87
C LEU A 157 8.63 -13.82 -2.25
N CYS A 158 7.51 -13.32 -1.78
CA CYS A 158 7.10 -11.92 -1.94
C CYS A 158 7.63 -11.07 -0.77
N TYR A 159 7.33 -11.47 0.47
CA TYR A 159 7.62 -10.65 1.65
C TYR A 159 7.64 -11.50 2.93
N ILE A 160 8.42 -11.07 3.93
CA ILE A 160 8.44 -11.67 5.28
C ILE A 160 8.10 -10.59 6.31
N PHE A 161 7.10 -10.85 7.14
CA PHE A 161 6.76 -10.01 8.28
C PHE A 161 7.73 -10.26 9.43
N THR A 162 8.84 -9.51 9.49
CA THR A 162 9.91 -9.75 10.49
C THR A 162 9.63 -9.12 11.86
N HIS A 163 8.70 -8.17 11.95
CA HIS A 163 8.36 -7.47 13.19
C HIS A 163 6.85 -7.19 13.23
N PRO A 164 6.28 -6.88 14.41
CA PRO A 164 4.90 -6.41 14.50
C PRO A 164 4.72 -5.17 13.61
N VAL A 165 3.68 -5.19 12.77
CA VAL A 165 3.38 -4.18 11.77
C VAL A 165 2.04 -3.50 12.07
N SER A 166 1.78 -2.35 11.44
CA SER A 166 0.49 -1.66 11.50
C SER A 166 -0.65 -2.59 11.05
N ASN A 167 -1.86 -2.41 11.60
CA ASN A 167 -3.06 -3.11 11.14
C ASN A 167 -4.01 -2.10 10.47
N PRO A 168 -4.31 -2.23 9.15
CA PRO A 168 -3.80 -3.22 8.22
C PRO A 168 -2.33 -3.01 7.84
N SER A 169 -1.72 -4.06 7.28
CA SER A 169 -0.38 -4.00 6.69
C SER A 169 -0.46 -4.11 5.18
N THR A 170 -0.07 -3.07 4.47
CA THR A 170 0.13 -3.12 3.02
C THR A 170 1.60 -3.37 2.72
N ILE A 171 1.89 -4.49 2.05
CA ILE A 171 3.22 -4.88 1.62
C ILE A 171 3.32 -4.83 0.11
N THR A 172 4.54 -4.63 -0.36
CA THR A 172 4.90 -4.88 -1.75
C THR A 172 6.00 -5.91 -1.79
N CYS A 173 5.99 -6.78 -2.80
CA CYS A 173 6.98 -7.83 -2.92
C CYS A 173 8.41 -7.27 -3.10
N TYR A 174 9.41 -8.01 -2.62
CA TYR A 174 10.84 -7.66 -2.79
C TYR A 174 11.25 -7.58 -4.26
N GLN A 175 10.65 -8.43 -5.08
CA GLN A 175 10.81 -8.45 -6.54
C GLN A 175 9.45 -8.33 -7.22
N ARG A 176 9.44 -8.07 -8.52
CA ARG A 176 8.21 -8.14 -9.32
C ARG A 176 7.75 -9.58 -9.38
N LEU A 177 6.52 -9.83 -8.95
CA LEU A 177 5.89 -11.13 -9.03
C LEU A 177 4.60 -11.01 -9.83
N SER A 178 4.42 -11.94 -10.76
CA SER A 178 3.12 -12.23 -11.36
C SER A 178 2.75 -13.66 -11.03
N GLY A 179 1.52 -13.88 -10.61
CA GLY A 179 1.08 -15.23 -10.26
C GLY A 179 -0.43 -15.34 -10.07
N GLN A 180 -0.87 -16.58 -9.87
CA GLN A 180 -2.27 -16.94 -9.68
C GLN A 180 -2.58 -17.25 -8.22
N VAL A 181 -1.64 -17.79 -7.45
CA VAL A 181 -1.85 -18.18 -6.06
C VAL A 181 -1.07 -17.28 -5.13
N VAL A 182 -1.77 -16.63 -4.20
CA VAL A 182 -1.14 -15.90 -3.09
C VAL A 182 -1.29 -16.73 -1.82
N ARG A 183 -0.17 -17.02 -1.16
CA ARG A 183 -0.15 -17.83 0.07
C ARG A 183 0.55 -17.10 1.21
N LEU A 184 -0.14 -17.02 2.34
CA LEU A 184 0.41 -16.64 3.63
C LEU A 184 0.69 -17.91 4.42
N SER A 185 1.91 -18.06 4.92
CA SER A 185 2.31 -19.26 5.66
C SER A 185 3.29 -18.92 6.78
N LYS A 186 3.33 -19.78 7.79
CA LYS A 186 4.39 -19.78 8.80
C LYS A 186 5.02 -21.16 8.85
N THR A 187 6.26 -21.19 9.32
CA THR A 187 6.95 -22.42 9.66
C THR A 187 7.71 -22.11 10.93
N ASP A 188 7.22 -22.61 12.07
CA ASP A 188 7.85 -22.33 13.34
C ASP A 188 7.92 -23.59 14.22
N TYR A 189 9.14 -24.13 14.29
CA TYR A 189 9.47 -25.27 15.12
C TYR A 189 10.00 -24.86 16.50
N THR A 190 10.06 -23.56 16.81
CA THR A 190 10.83 -23.01 17.95
C THR A 190 10.01 -22.16 18.92
N THR A 191 8.99 -21.43 18.45
CA THR A 191 8.11 -20.68 19.36
C THR A 191 7.02 -21.60 19.93
N ILE A 192 6.80 -21.47 21.23
CA ILE A 192 5.78 -22.24 21.95
C ILE A 192 4.39 -21.63 21.75
N ASN A 193 4.32 -20.32 21.48
CA ASN A 193 3.09 -19.54 21.38
C ASN A 193 3.06 -18.76 20.04
N ASP A 194 1.88 -18.58 19.46
CA ASP A 194 1.61 -17.70 18.29
C ASP A 194 2.12 -18.19 16.90
N TYR A 195 2.33 -19.50 16.73
CA TYR A 195 2.77 -20.08 15.44
C TYR A 195 1.67 -20.24 14.39
N TYR A 196 0.39 -20.17 14.79
CA TYR A 196 -0.79 -20.25 13.92
C TYR A 196 -1.13 -18.91 13.23
N LEU A 197 -1.92 -18.97 12.16
CA LEU A 197 -2.39 -17.79 11.42
C LEU A 197 -3.73 -17.29 11.95
N THR A 198 -3.90 -15.97 12.01
CA THR A 198 -5.21 -15.34 12.18
C THR A 198 -5.34 -14.18 11.18
N LEU A 199 -6.16 -14.35 10.15
CA LEU A 199 -6.31 -13.41 9.04
C LEU A 199 -7.75 -12.93 8.99
N CYS A 200 -7.97 -11.61 8.98
CA CYS A 200 -9.30 -11.02 8.94
C CYS A 200 -9.77 -10.71 7.53
N GLU A 201 -8.89 -10.14 6.71
CA GLU A 201 -9.12 -9.90 5.29
C GLU A 201 -7.75 -9.82 4.59
N VAL A 202 -7.68 -10.30 3.35
CA VAL A 202 -6.50 -10.25 2.49
C VAL A 202 -6.92 -9.66 1.17
N GLU A 203 -6.39 -8.48 0.86
CA GLU A 203 -6.65 -7.80 -0.40
C GLU A 203 -5.41 -7.88 -1.29
N VAL A 204 -5.60 -8.31 -2.52
CA VAL A 204 -4.52 -8.39 -3.52
C VAL A 204 -4.80 -7.34 -4.59
N THR A 205 -3.87 -6.42 -4.80
CA THR A 205 -4.01 -5.36 -5.83
C THR A 205 -3.07 -5.64 -6.97
N GLU A 206 -3.58 -5.57 -8.21
CA GLU A 206 -2.78 -5.77 -9.42
C GLU A 206 -2.18 -4.46 -9.95
N ASN A 207 -1.17 -4.55 -10.83
CA ASN A 207 -0.64 -3.43 -11.60
C ASN A 207 -1.26 -3.39 -13.00
N VAL A 208 -2.42 -2.75 -13.15
CA VAL A 208 -3.11 -2.66 -14.44
C VAL A 208 -2.34 -1.88 -15.51
N ALA A 209 -1.38 -1.05 -15.10
CA ALA A 209 -0.55 -0.26 -16.00
C ALA A 209 0.70 -1.02 -16.48
N LEU A 210 1.03 -2.18 -15.90
CA LEU A 210 2.26 -2.90 -16.22
C LEU A 210 2.36 -3.20 -17.72
N ASP A 211 3.50 -2.84 -18.30
CA ASP A 211 3.85 -3.06 -19.72
C ASP A 211 2.81 -2.53 -20.71
N LYS A 212 1.98 -1.59 -20.28
CA LYS A 212 0.97 -0.95 -21.13
C LYS A 212 1.60 0.06 -22.10
N PRO A 213 0.96 0.31 -23.24
CA PRO A 213 1.38 1.35 -24.17
C PRO A 213 1.43 2.72 -23.48
N THR A 214 2.47 3.50 -23.77
CA THR A 214 2.67 4.83 -23.20
C THR A 214 3.01 5.86 -24.24
N LYS A 215 2.73 7.12 -23.92
CA LYS A 215 3.16 8.30 -24.67
C LYS A 215 3.82 9.27 -23.71
N VAL A 216 4.71 10.10 -24.25
CA VAL A 216 5.38 11.17 -23.51
C VAL A 216 5.52 12.38 -24.43
N SER A 217 5.38 13.58 -23.88
CA SER A 217 5.45 14.85 -24.61
C SER A 217 6.76 15.02 -25.37
N SER A 218 7.86 14.69 -24.71
CA SER A 218 9.21 14.79 -25.22
C SER A 218 10.14 13.83 -24.46
N LEU A 219 11.29 13.49 -25.05
CA LEU A 219 12.32 12.70 -24.39
C LEU A 219 13.62 13.48 -24.34
N LEU A 220 14.30 13.45 -23.19
CA LEU A 220 15.61 14.06 -23.01
C LEU A 220 16.60 13.48 -24.02
N ASN A 221 17.23 14.36 -24.78
CA ASN A 221 18.40 14.07 -25.60
C ASN A 221 19.37 15.25 -25.49
N SER A 222 20.13 15.29 -24.39
CA SER A 222 21.03 16.39 -24.06
C SER A 222 22.45 16.06 -24.47
N THR A 223 22.96 16.78 -25.47
CA THR A 223 24.37 16.71 -25.88
C THR A 223 25.30 17.31 -24.81
N GLN A 224 24.81 18.31 -24.08
CA GLN A 224 25.54 18.99 -23.00
C GLN A 224 25.74 18.09 -21.79
N MET A 225 24.68 17.41 -21.32
CA MET A 225 24.75 16.49 -20.18
C MET A 225 25.17 15.07 -20.57
N LYS A 226 25.38 14.79 -21.87
CA LYS A 226 25.58 13.44 -22.44
C LYS A 226 24.53 12.44 -21.93
N ALA A 227 23.30 12.92 -21.76
CA ALA A 227 22.21 12.17 -21.15
C ALA A 227 21.07 11.97 -22.15
N VAL A 228 20.60 10.73 -22.25
CA VAL A 228 19.46 10.35 -23.09
C VAL A 228 18.47 9.59 -22.22
N SER A 229 17.19 10.01 -22.26
CA SER A 229 16.11 9.30 -21.60
C SER A 229 15.85 7.96 -22.29
N GLY A 230 15.39 6.99 -21.51
CA GLY A 230 14.79 5.78 -22.08
C GLY A 230 13.37 6.01 -22.60
N PRO A 231 12.78 4.99 -23.24
CA PRO A 231 11.43 5.07 -23.80
C PRO A 231 10.38 5.26 -22.70
N ALA A 232 9.24 5.85 -23.06
CA ALA A 232 8.15 6.18 -22.14
C ALA A 232 7.61 4.96 -21.34
N CYS A 233 7.71 3.75 -21.88
CA CYS A 233 7.24 2.51 -21.25
C CYS A 233 8.06 2.10 -20.03
N LEU A 234 9.26 2.65 -19.82
CA LEU A 234 10.03 2.39 -18.62
C LEU A 234 9.29 2.83 -17.34
N ALA A 235 8.42 3.83 -17.41
CA ALA A 235 7.62 4.25 -16.25
C ALA A 235 6.57 3.22 -15.80
N VAL A 236 6.28 2.21 -16.64
CA VAL A 236 5.31 1.15 -16.36
C VAL A 236 5.87 -0.25 -16.58
N ASN A 237 7.18 -0.41 -16.68
CA ASN A 237 7.78 -1.73 -16.78
C ASN A 237 7.78 -2.45 -15.41
N GLY A 238 7.41 -1.76 -14.34
CA GLY A 238 7.40 -2.24 -12.95
C GLY A 238 8.72 -2.05 -12.21
N ASP A 239 9.74 -1.45 -12.84
CA ASP A 239 11.01 -1.11 -12.19
C ASP A 239 10.76 0.03 -11.22
N ARG A 240 11.19 -0.20 -9.99
CA ARG A 240 11.05 0.77 -8.91
C ARG A 240 12.38 1.44 -8.59
N ASN A 241 13.42 1.14 -9.36
CA ASN A 241 14.70 1.80 -9.21
C ASN A 241 14.55 3.29 -9.54
N THR A 242 14.71 4.10 -8.51
CA THR A 242 14.59 5.56 -8.51
C THR A 242 15.85 6.24 -9.04
N THR A 243 16.94 5.51 -9.32
CA THR A 243 18.17 6.10 -9.85
C THR A 243 18.02 6.35 -11.34
N PHE A 244 18.11 7.61 -11.80
CA PHE A 244 18.13 7.88 -13.24
C PHE A 244 19.46 7.43 -13.85
N THR A 245 19.38 6.45 -14.75
CA THR A 245 20.52 6.00 -15.55
C THR A 245 20.28 6.36 -17.01
N SER A 246 21.15 7.20 -17.57
CA SER A 246 21.10 7.56 -19.00
C SER A 246 21.22 6.30 -19.87
N CYS A 247 20.37 6.18 -20.89
CA CYS A 247 20.38 5.03 -21.80
C CYS A 247 21.73 4.84 -22.51
N ASN A 248 22.44 5.93 -22.76
CA ASN A 248 23.77 5.87 -23.38
C ASN A 248 24.85 5.33 -22.42
N MET A 249 24.60 5.37 -21.10
CA MET A 249 25.55 4.92 -20.07
C MET A 249 25.27 3.49 -19.60
N SER A 250 24.00 3.07 -19.55
CA SER A 250 23.61 1.69 -19.25
C SER A 250 22.46 1.25 -20.17
N PRO A 251 22.78 0.72 -21.37
CA PRO A 251 21.78 0.33 -22.35
C PRO A 251 20.84 -0.78 -21.85
N ASN A 252 21.32 -1.59 -20.90
CA ASN A 252 20.63 -2.78 -20.41
C ASN A 252 19.94 -2.58 -19.05
N SER A 253 20.03 -1.38 -18.45
CA SER A 253 19.39 -1.09 -17.16
C SER A 253 18.92 0.37 -17.01
N PRO A 254 18.11 0.91 -17.94
CA PRO A 254 17.49 2.22 -17.76
C PRO A 254 16.28 2.11 -16.81
N SER A 255 16.24 2.94 -15.78
CA SER A 255 15.29 2.80 -14.66
C SER A 255 14.37 4.01 -14.42
N CYS A 256 14.44 5.05 -15.25
CA CYS A 256 13.58 6.23 -15.17
C CYS A 256 13.37 6.85 -16.56
N ILE A 257 12.28 7.62 -16.74
CA ILE A 257 12.06 8.47 -17.92
C ILE A 257 12.39 9.93 -17.60
N HIS A 258 12.71 10.72 -18.63
CA HIS A 258 13.01 12.14 -18.49
C HIS A 258 12.54 12.90 -19.75
N THR A 259 11.73 13.94 -19.57
CA THR A 259 11.29 14.84 -20.65
C THR A 259 12.42 15.80 -21.07
N ALA A 260 12.29 16.47 -22.22
CA ALA A 260 13.34 17.36 -22.70
C ALA A 260 13.51 18.60 -21.81
N GLU A 261 14.74 19.08 -21.67
CA GLU A 261 15.02 20.37 -21.03
C GLU A 261 14.33 21.50 -21.81
N GLY A 262 13.36 22.17 -21.17
CA GLY A 262 12.59 23.26 -21.78
C GLY A 262 11.21 22.87 -22.32
N ASP A 263 10.77 21.62 -22.13
CA ASP A 263 9.37 21.26 -22.31
C ASP A 263 8.50 22.05 -21.31
N ARG A 264 7.59 22.87 -21.84
CA ARG A 264 6.75 23.78 -21.04
C ARG A 264 5.46 23.14 -20.56
N GLU A 265 5.06 22.04 -21.17
CA GLU A 265 3.84 21.30 -20.84
C GLU A 265 4.15 19.79 -20.86
N PRO A 266 5.07 19.33 -19.98
CA PRO A 266 5.49 17.94 -19.98
C PRO A 266 4.31 17.05 -19.60
N TYR A 267 4.09 15.98 -20.38
CA TYR A 267 3.09 14.97 -20.06
C TYR A 267 3.63 13.56 -20.29
N TRP A 268 3.08 12.63 -19.54
CA TRP A 268 3.22 11.20 -19.75
C TRP A 268 1.84 10.56 -19.62
N GLU A 269 1.52 9.67 -20.54
CA GLU A 269 0.22 9.01 -20.64
C GLU A 269 0.44 7.50 -20.75
N VAL A 270 -0.43 6.72 -20.12
CA VAL A 270 -0.53 5.27 -20.29
C VAL A 270 -1.92 4.90 -20.77
N ASP A 271 -1.99 4.10 -21.83
CA ASP A 271 -3.23 3.50 -22.31
C ASP A 271 -3.42 2.14 -21.64
N LEU A 272 -4.37 2.03 -20.71
CA LEU A 272 -4.64 0.80 -19.98
C LEU A 272 -5.29 -0.29 -20.85
N CYS A 273 -5.64 0.02 -22.10
CA CYS A 273 -6.29 -0.82 -23.10
C CYS A 273 -7.68 -1.33 -22.72
N ASN A 274 -8.24 -0.84 -21.61
CA ASN A 274 -9.57 -1.17 -21.09
C ASN A 274 -10.05 -0.04 -20.16
N LEU A 275 -11.35 0.00 -19.90
CA LEU A 275 -11.93 0.91 -18.93
C LEU A 275 -11.70 0.38 -17.50
N TYR A 276 -11.11 1.21 -16.65
CA TYR A 276 -10.88 0.87 -15.23
C TYR A 276 -11.36 2.01 -14.33
N SER A 277 -11.98 1.64 -13.21
CA SER A 277 -12.09 2.52 -12.06
C SER A 277 -10.74 2.54 -11.34
N ILE A 278 -10.01 3.65 -11.42
CA ILE A 278 -8.69 3.79 -10.82
C ILE A 278 -8.83 4.19 -9.35
N ALA A 279 -8.40 3.31 -8.46
CA ALA A 279 -8.48 3.55 -7.03
C ALA A 279 -7.24 4.23 -6.44
N SER A 280 -6.07 4.02 -7.04
CA SER A 280 -4.83 4.66 -6.63
C SER A 280 -3.82 4.70 -7.77
N ILE A 281 -2.91 5.66 -7.70
CA ILE A 281 -1.74 5.76 -8.57
C ILE A 281 -0.51 5.87 -7.68
N THR A 282 0.45 4.97 -7.87
CA THR A 282 1.74 5.00 -7.16
C THR A 282 2.82 5.48 -8.12
N VAL A 283 3.55 6.52 -7.72
CA VAL A 283 4.65 7.10 -8.53
C VAL A 283 5.95 6.95 -7.77
N TYR A 284 6.96 6.37 -8.44
CA TYR A 284 8.33 6.28 -7.93
C TYR A 284 9.14 7.43 -8.52
N TRP A 285 9.61 8.32 -7.65
CA TRP A 285 10.35 9.51 -8.04
C TRP A 285 11.82 9.20 -8.19
N ARG A 286 12.52 10.00 -9.00
CA ARG A 286 13.97 9.91 -9.08
C ARG A 286 14.60 10.22 -7.72
N ASP A 287 15.41 9.31 -7.19
CA ASP A 287 16.31 9.60 -6.08
C ASP A 287 17.45 10.45 -6.64
N SER A 288 17.41 11.75 -6.37
CA SER A 288 18.49 12.67 -6.73
C SER A 288 19.73 12.49 -5.86
N GLY A 289 19.73 11.55 -4.90
CA GLY A 289 20.80 11.43 -3.89
C GLY A 289 21.01 12.71 -3.07
N SER A 290 20.11 13.68 -3.20
CA SER A 290 20.19 14.95 -2.50
C SER A 290 19.55 14.75 -1.13
N ASN A 291 20.38 14.48 -0.13
CA ASN A 291 20.15 15.11 1.17
C ASN A 291 19.76 16.56 0.88
N CYS A 292 18.56 16.98 1.28
CA CYS A 292 18.19 18.38 1.19
C CYS A 292 19.22 19.15 2.04
N THR A 293 20.25 19.68 1.41
CA THR A 293 21.26 20.48 2.09
C THR A 293 20.66 21.85 2.30
N CYS A 294 20.37 22.16 3.56
CA CYS A 294 19.91 23.49 3.94
C CYS A 294 21.05 24.47 3.67
N GLN A 295 21.02 25.14 2.51
CA GLN A 295 22.06 26.09 2.09
C GLN A 295 21.86 27.50 2.68
N ASP A 296 20.71 27.79 3.31
CA ASP A 296 20.44 29.09 3.95
C ASP A 296 19.71 28.91 5.30
N PRO A 297 20.23 29.45 6.43
CA PRO A 297 19.60 29.37 7.75
C PRO A 297 18.35 30.25 7.94
N VAL A 298 18.11 31.27 7.09
CA VAL A 298 17.06 32.27 7.34
C VAL A 298 16.22 32.58 6.09
N HIS A 299 16.76 32.40 4.88
CA HIS A 299 16.03 32.66 3.64
C HIS A 299 16.18 31.49 2.67
N GLY A 300 15.29 30.50 2.76
CA GLY A 300 15.13 29.52 1.70
C GLY A 300 14.64 30.20 0.43
N SER A 301 15.52 30.46 -0.54
CA SER A 301 15.08 30.77 -1.89
C SER A 301 14.45 29.52 -2.51
N CYS A 302 13.41 29.68 -3.32
CA CYS A 302 12.79 28.61 -4.09
C CYS A 302 13.75 28.08 -5.16
N TYR A 303 14.74 27.29 -4.77
CA TYR A 303 15.66 26.60 -5.67
C TYR A 303 15.65 25.10 -5.36
N HIS A 304 14.61 24.41 -5.80
CA HIS A 304 14.80 23.23 -6.66
C HIS A 304 13.50 22.81 -7.35
N ARG A 305 13.67 22.58 -8.64
CA ARG A 305 12.76 22.01 -9.62
C ARG A 305 12.26 20.64 -9.13
N ARG A 306 11.13 20.60 -8.44
CA ARG A 306 10.27 19.41 -8.42
C ARG A 306 9.19 19.69 -9.43
N ASP A 307 9.15 18.89 -10.48
CA ASP A 307 8.10 18.97 -11.49
C ASP A 307 6.76 18.68 -10.78
N ASP A 308 5.88 19.67 -10.75
CA ASP A 308 4.54 19.56 -10.18
C ASP A 308 3.77 18.49 -10.96
N PHE A 309 3.67 17.29 -10.40
CA PHE A 309 2.86 16.24 -10.98
C PHE A 309 1.40 16.45 -10.63
N ARG A 310 0.65 17.04 -11.56
CA ARG A 310 -0.80 17.04 -11.55
C ARG A 310 -1.30 15.74 -12.17
N ALA A 311 -1.39 14.66 -11.37
CA ALA A 311 -2.31 13.58 -11.73
C ALA A 311 -3.74 14.10 -11.60
N SER A 312 -4.56 13.89 -12.63
CA SER A 312 -5.98 14.22 -12.60
C SER A 312 -6.80 13.35 -11.63
N LEU A 313 -6.16 12.37 -10.96
CA LEU A 313 -6.80 11.45 -10.03
C LEU A 313 -5.93 11.28 -8.76
N PHE A 314 -6.45 11.85 -7.67
CA PHE A 314 -6.16 11.66 -6.25
C PHE A 314 -4.90 10.85 -5.91
N ASN A 315 -3.84 11.54 -5.53
CA ASN A 315 -2.85 10.98 -4.63
C ASN A 315 -2.64 11.92 -3.43
N THR A 316 -2.50 11.36 -2.23
CA THR A 316 -2.09 12.12 -1.05
C THR A 316 -0.57 12.22 -1.05
N GLN A 317 -0.06 13.39 -1.43
CA GLN A 317 1.37 13.70 -1.46
C GLN A 317 1.80 14.42 -0.18
N ASN A 318 3.02 14.16 0.32
CA ASN A 318 3.64 15.06 1.29
C ASN A 318 4.14 16.32 0.54
N VAL A 319 3.23 17.28 0.41
CA VAL A 319 3.46 18.55 -0.31
C VAL A 319 4.39 19.49 0.45
N ALA A 320 4.67 19.22 1.73
CA ALA A 320 5.55 20.04 2.56
C ALA A 320 7.04 19.68 2.42
N LEU A 321 7.38 18.50 1.87
CA LEU A 321 8.76 18.00 1.81
C LEU A 321 9.71 19.00 1.12
N CYS A 322 10.80 19.37 1.78
CA CYS A 322 11.82 20.38 1.40
C CYS A 322 11.26 21.70 0.85
N LYS A 323 10.10 22.11 1.35
CA LYS A 323 9.55 23.44 1.10
C LYS A 323 10.25 24.50 1.96
N PRO A 324 10.20 25.78 1.57
CA PRO A 324 10.69 26.87 2.42
C PRO A 324 9.99 26.85 3.77
N THR A 325 10.78 27.01 4.82
CA THR A 325 10.29 26.96 6.20
C THR A 325 10.78 28.17 6.99
N LYS A 326 9.92 28.71 7.85
CA LYS A 326 10.31 29.67 8.88
C LYS A 326 10.03 29.07 10.25
N VAL A 327 10.78 29.54 11.24
CA VAL A 327 10.59 29.20 12.65
C VAL A 327 10.69 30.48 13.47
N SER A 328 9.91 30.57 14.54
CA SER A 328 9.87 31.72 15.44
C SER A 328 11.23 32.03 16.07
N SER A 329 11.91 30.98 16.51
CA SER A 329 13.22 31.05 17.15
C SER A 329 13.95 29.71 16.98
N LEU A 330 15.27 29.71 17.13
CA LEU A 330 16.09 28.50 17.15
C LEU A 330 16.74 28.38 18.53
N LEU A 331 16.71 27.17 19.11
CA LEU A 331 17.41 26.87 20.36
C LEU A 331 18.90 27.20 20.19
N ASN A 332 19.41 28.01 21.11
CA ASN A 332 20.83 28.20 21.35
C ASN A 332 21.07 28.17 22.86
N ASN A 333 21.27 26.97 23.40
CA ASN A 333 21.43 26.77 24.83
C ASN A 333 22.91 26.78 25.20
N GLU A 334 23.37 27.88 25.80
CA GLU A 334 24.77 28.04 26.21
C GLU A 334 25.16 27.10 27.36
N LEU A 335 24.21 26.71 28.22
CA LEU A 335 24.45 25.86 29.39
C LEU A 335 24.73 24.40 28.99
N TYR A 336 23.95 23.87 28.05
CA TYR A 336 24.09 22.49 27.56
C TYR A 336 24.89 22.39 26.25
N LYS A 337 25.30 23.52 25.67
CA LYS A 337 25.96 23.61 24.36
C LYS A 337 25.16 22.88 23.29
N GLU A 338 23.87 23.16 23.22
CA GLU A 338 22.97 22.59 22.24
C GLU A 338 22.46 23.69 21.32
N VAL A 339 22.63 23.50 20.01
CA VAL A 339 22.14 24.42 18.99
C VAL A 339 21.17 23.67 18.08
N SER A 340 20.02 24.28 17.82
CA SER A 340 19.00 23.74 16.89
C SER A 340 19.53 23.70 15.46
N GLY A 341 19.08 22.70 14.69
CA GLY A 341 19.28 22.70 13.25
C GLY A 341 18.40 23.71 12.52
N PRO A 342 18.65 23.97 11.22
CA PRO A 342 17.83 24.92 10.46
C PRO A 342 16.39 24.43 10.29
N ALA A 343 15.44 25.37 10.15
CA ALA A 343 14.00 25.12 10.13
C ALA A 343 13.53 24.07 9.09
N CYS A 344 14.28 23.95 7.98
CA CYS A 344 14.04 23.02 6.87
C CYS A 344 14.15 21.53 7.28
N LEU A 345 14.83 21.23 8.39
CA LEU A 345 14.90 19.85 8.90
C LEU A 345 13.52 19.31 9.33
N ALA A 346 12.55 20.17 9.64
CA ALA A 346 11.18 19.73 9.95
C ALA A 346 10.44 19.14 8.73
N VAL A 347 10.90 19.41 7.51
CA VAL A 347 10.32 18.93 6.25
C VAL A 347 11.31 18.17 5.39
N ASN A 348 12.35 17.59 5.98
CA ASN A 348 13.34 16.81 5.23
C ASN A 348 12.91 15.36 4.97
N GLY A 349 11.79 14.91 5.56
CA GLY A 349 11.26 13.55 5.43
C GLY A 349 11.76 12.56 6.50
N ASP A 350 12.68 12.98 7.37
CA ASP A 350 13.10 12.20 8.54
C ASP A 350 11.96 12.15 9.58
N ARG A 351 11.71 10.96 10.12
CA ARG A 351 10.67 10.70 11.14
C ARG A 351 11.27 10.45 12.52
N ASN A 352 12.60 10.53 12.67
CA ASN A 352 13.25 10.41 13.95
C ASN A 352 12.81 11.57 14.86
N THR A 353 12.28 11.26 16.03
CA THR A 353 11.79 12.23 17.04
C THR A 353 12.86 12.60 18.07
N GLU A 354 14.07 12.05 17.97
CA GLU A 354 15.20 12.39 18.82
C GLU A 354 15.82 13.73 18.36
N PHE A 355 15.93 14.68 19.30
CA PHE A 355 16.66 15.93 19.04
C PHE A 355 18.17 15.67 19.07
N ARG A 356 18.84 15.90 17.94
CA ARG A 356 20.30 15.84 17.82
C ARG A 356 20.85 17.23 17.51
N PRO A 357 21.50 17.90 18.47
CA PRO A 357 22.01 19.25 18.31
C PRO A 357 22.96 19.36 17.11
N CYS A 358 22.77 20.39 16.28
CA CYS A 358 23.49 20.53 15.01
C CYS A 358 25.00 20.73 15.22
N ASN A 359 25.38 21.39 16.31
CA ASN A 359 26.77 21.64 16.68
C ASN A 359 27.50 20.38 17.20
N GLN A 360 26.76 19.36 17.67
CA GLN A 360 27.31 18.09 18.12
C GLN A 360 27.25 17.02 17.02
N PHE A 361 26.24 17.08 16.15
CA PHE A 361 26.00 16.12 15.06
C PHE A 361 25.84 16.81 13.69
N PRO A 362 26.89 17.44 13.13
CA PRO A 362 26.78 18.27 11.93
C PRO A 362 26.33 17.53 10.65
N ASN A 363 26.57 16.22 10.58
CA ASN A 363 26.18 15.38 9.42
C ASN A 363 24.99 14.47 9.70
N ASN A 364 24.41 14.54 10.91
CA ASN A 364 23.36 13.63 11.38
C ASN A 364 22.45 14.30 12.41
N SER A 365 22.22 15.60 12.24
CA SER A 365 21.30 16.36 13.06
C SER A 365 19.87 15.98 12.69
N SER A 366 19.03 15.85 13.71
CA SER A 366 17.64 15.44 13.58
C SER A 366 16.78 16.28 14.51
N CYS A 367 15.54 16.53 14.08
CA CYS A 367 14.59 17.44 14.70
C CYS A 367 15.04 18.91 14.77
N ILE A 368 14.05 19.80 14.81
CA ILE A 368 14.24 21.22 15.12
C ILE A 368 13.73 21.49 16.55
N HIS A 369 14.33 22.49 17.20
CA HIS A 369 13.94 22.96 18.52
C HIS A 369 13.84 24.48 18.52
N THR A 370 12.69 25.03 18.93
CA THR A 370 12.52 26.47 19.20
C THR A 370 13.26 26.85 20.48
N ALA A 371 13.51 28.13 20.76
CA ALA A 371 14.15 28.50 22.02
C ALA A 371 13.26 28.11 23.22
N ASP A 372 13.88 27.69 24.33
CA ASP A 372 13.15 27.26 25.55
C ASP A 372 12.31 28.38 26.17
N ASP A 373 12.68 29.63 25.91
CA ASP A 373 12.03 30.85 26.39
C ASP A 373 11.09 31.52 25.36
N ASP A 374 10.87 30.87 24.21
CA ASP A 374 9.92 31.35 23.21
C ASP A 374 8.48 31.25 23.74
N ARG A 375 7.83 32.41 23.88
CA ARG A 375 6.48 32.50 24.45
C ARG A 375 5.38 32.17 23.43
N GLU A 376 5.69 32.26 22.14
CA GLU A 376 4.76 32.02 21.04
C GLU A 376 5.46 31.22 19.92
N PRO A 377 5.89 29.98 20.21
CA PRO A 377 6.65 29.19 19.26
C PRO A 377 5.80 28.86 18.04
N TYR A 378 6.31 29.17 16.85
CA TYR A 378 5.67 28.83 15.59
C TYR A 378 6.66 28.25 14.60
N TRP A 379 6.11 27.48 13.67
CA TRP A 379 6.80 27.05 12.47
C TRP A 379 5.84 27.18 11.29
N GLU A 380 6.36 27.68 10.18
CA GLU A 380 5.60 27.99 8.97
C GLU A 380 6.25 27.26 7.79
N VAL A 381 5.42 26.70 6.91
CA VAL A 381 5.84 26.18 5.60
C VAL A 381 5.17 26.98 4.51
N ASP A 382 5.96 27.52 3.62
CA ASP A 382 5.45 28.03 2.35
C ASP A 382 5.33 26.86 1.37
N LEU A 383 4.12 26.39 1.08
CA LEU A 383 3.90 25.29 0.14
C LEU A 383 4.19 25.70 -1.32
N CYS A 384 4.40 26.99 -1.59
CA CYS A 384 4.69 27.60 -2.89
C CYS A 384 3.58 27.43 -3.96
N ASP A 385 2.44 26.83 -3.61
CA ASP A 385 1.22 26.74 -4.43
C ASP A 385 0.00 26.46 -3.51
N LEU A 386 -1.21 26.53 -4.06
CA LEU A 386 -2.46 26.20 -3.37
C LEU A 386 -2.70 24.69 -3.38
N TYR A 387 -2.77 24.08 -2.20
CA TYR A 387 -3.04 22.65 -2.03
C TYR A 387 -4.31 22.43 -1.20
N SER A 388 -5.10 21.41 -1.59
CA SER A 388 -6.12 20.85 -0.70
C SER A 388 -5.44 19.90 0.28
N ILE A 389 -5.30 20.30 1.55
CA ILE A 389 -4.60 19.52 2.57
C ILE A 389 -5.54 18.48 3.18
N ALA A 390 -5.25 17.19 2.93
CA ALA A 390 -6.05 16.08 3.45
C ALA A 390 -5.72 15.75 4.92
N ASN A 391 -4.44 15.79 5.28
CA ASN A 391 -3.96 15.56 6.65
C ASN A 391 -2.67 16.34 6.91
N ILE A 392 -2.39 16.59 8.19
CA ILE A 392 -1.11 17.11 8.68
C ILE A 392 -0.64 16.13 9.75
N THR A 393 0.57 15.60 9.59
CA THR A 393 1.20 14.71 10.57
C THR A 393 2.47 15.36 11.07
N VAL A 394 2.59 15.52 12.39
CA VAL A 394 3.76 16.09 13.05
C VAL A 394 4.37 15.01 13.93
N TYR A 395 5.69 14.83 13.84
CA TYR A 395 6.46 13.93 14.68
C TYR A 395 7.23 14.79 15.69
N TRP A 396 7.02 14.58 16.99
CA TRP A 396 7.67 15.36 18.05
C TRP A 396 8.23 14.45 19.15
N ARG A 397 9.10 15.01 20.00
CA ARG A 397 9.73 14.28 21.11
C ARG A 397 8.74 13.94 22.21
N ASP A 398 8.69 12.68 22.60
CA ASP A 398 7.77 12.17 23.62
C ASP A 398 8.24 12.59 25.03
N SER A 399 7.63 13.64 25.59
CA SER A 399 7.79 13.99 27.00
C SER A 399 6.51 14.62 27.54
N SER A 400 5.62 13.80 28.10
CA SER A 400 4.65 14.05 29.19
C SER A 400 3.93 15.41 29.36
N THR A 401 3.93 16.32 28.37
CA THR A 401 3.25 17.61 28.43
C THR A 401 2.18 17.70 27.35
N ASN A 402 0.98 18.16 27.74
CA ASN A 402 -0.11 18.47 26.83
C ASN A 402 0.26 19.70 26.00
N LEU A 403 0.86 19.50 24.83
CA LEU A 403 1.03 20.54 23.82
C LEU A 403 -0.28 20.65 23.00
N SER A 404 -0.84 21.86 22.95
CA SER A 404 -1.95 22.18 22.05
C SER A 404 -1.38 22.68 20.72
N LEU A 405 -1.51 21.89 19.66
CA LEU A 405 -1.19 22.32 18.29
C LEU A 405 -2.34 23.15 17.72
N VAL A 406 -2.09 24.41 17.38
CA VAL A 406 -3.03 25.25 16.62
C VAL A 406 -2.50 25.35 15.19
N VAL A 407 -3.17 24.71 14.25
CA VAL A 407 -2.87 24.86 12.82
C VAL A 407 -3.64 26.07 12.31
N VAL A 408 -2.91 27.10 11.86
CA VAL A 408 -3.49 28.27 11.20
C VAL A 408 -3.15 28.19 9.72
N THR A 409 -4.16 28.05 8.87
CA THR A 409 -4.01 28.21 7.41
C THR A 409 -4.35 29.65 7.05
N SER A 410 -3.34 30.45 6.68
CA SER A 410 -3.57 31.77 6.08
C SER A 410 -3.59 31.64 4.56
N PHE A 411 -4.62 32.19 3.93
CA PHE A 411 -4.64 32.45 2.49
C PHE A 411 -4.20 33.92 2.33
N VAL A 412 -3.13 34.17 1.59
CA VAL A 412 -2.75 35.52 1.14
C VAL A 412 -3.08 35.67 -0.33
#